data_AF-A0A4Y2T8X7-F1
#
_entry.id   AF-A0A4Y2T8X7-F1
#
_cell.length_a   1.000
_cell.length_b   1.000
_cell.length_c   1.000
_cell.angle_alpha   90.00
_cell.angle_beta   90.00
_cell.angle_gamma   90.00
#
_symmetry.space_group_name_H-M   'P 1'
#
loop_
_entity.id
_entity.type
_entity.pdbx_description
1 polymer ?
#
loop_
_entity_poly.entity_id
_entity_poly.type
_entity_poly.pdbx_seq_one_letter_code
_entity_poly.pdbx_strand_id
1 'polypeptide(L)'
;MFHYEPRNVADSNSLQPVRASNHVKDKVLIHKDLPTTTQVFVRRDTVRRPLEQSYDGSYRVLSSIDKTFILDVRGQKRTVSEDRLKPAYILGDTMQPDDVSSSTLHSAPQFHFKFKVLGARRGERTLIDCTSFGNKPMSFIWRKQGIVIDPSTEPRYKLVNEELVDGDRTKLIIEKAERKDSALFTCTAINDYGEDSMNIQLTVQGSCLVEQVLCIDWWIVFKTAIEME
;
A
#
# COMPACT_ATOMS: atom_id res chain seq x y z
N MET A 1 77.03 8.56 9.78
CA MET A 1 76.97 8.79 8.33
C MET A 1 75.75 8.03 7.83
N PHE A 2 74.64 8.74 7.61
CA PHE A 2 73.41 8.17 7.05
C PHE A 2 73.11 8.94 5.77
N HIS A 3 73.17 8.25 4.63
CA HIS A 3 72.78 8.81 3.33
C HIS A 3 71.25 8.81 3.24
N TYR A 4 70.67 9.98 3.00
CA TYR A 4 69.27 10.12 2.57
C TYR A 4 69.28 10.31 1.06
N GLU A 5 68.71 9.36 0.31
CA GLU A 5 68.36 9.54 -1.10
C GLU A 5 67.00 10.24 -1.21
N PRO A 6 66.85 11.28 -2.03
CA PRO A 6 65.55 11.90 -2.26
C PRO A 6 64.68 10.99 -3.14
N ARG A 7 63.44 10.75 -2.70
CA ARG A 7 62.41 10.11 -3.53
C ARG A 7 62.06 11.04 -4.69
N ASN A 8 62.20 10.53 -5.91
CA ASN A 8 61.71 11.15 -7.14
C ASN A 8 60.23 11.52 -6.98
N VAL A 9 59.94 12.83 -6.92
CA VAL A 9 58.58 13.35 -7.09
C VAL A 9 58.36 13.45 -8.60
N ALA A 10 57.44 12.63 -9.12
CA ALA A 10 57.06 12.70 -10.52
C ALA A 10 56.51 14.09 -10.87
N ASP A 11 56.98 14.63 -12.00
CA ASP A 11 56.70 15.95 -12.52
C ASP A 11 55.19 16.13 -12.79
N SER A 12 54.58 17.19 -12.25
CA SER A 12 53.13 17.45 -12.31
C SER A 12 52.61 17.65 -13.73
N ASN A 13 53.49 17.83 -14.71
CA ASN A 13 53.15 17.94 -16.13
C ASN A 13 52.93 16.59 -16.84
N SER A 14 53.16 15.44 -16.17
CA SER A 14 52.94 14.11 -16.78
C SER A 14 51.64 13.42 -16.36
N LEU A 15 50.77 14.10 -15.60
CA LEU A 15 49.48 13.54 -15.19
C LEU A 15 48.46 13.70 -16.32
N GLN A 16 48.32 12.68 -17.16
CA GLN A 16 47.19 12.59 -18.07
C GLN A 16 45.97 11.97 -17.38
N PRO A 17 44.75 12.43 -17.70
CA PRO A 17 43.54 11.82 -17.16
C PRO A 17 43.51 10.33 -17.54
N VAL A 18 43.48 9.46 -16.54
CA VAL A 18 43.22 8.04 -16.78
C VAL A 18 41.80 7.92 -17.32
N ARG A 19 41.65 7.23 -18.46
CA ARG A 19 40.35 7.01 -19.09
C ARG A 19 39.43 6.34 -18.07
N ALA A 20 38.37 7.02 -17.66
CA ALA A 20 37.38 6.44 -16.76
C ALA A 20 36.84 5.13 -17.36
N SER A 21 36.72 4.10 -16.54
CA SER A 21 36.03 2.87 -16.93
C SER A 21 34.60 3.24 -17.32
N ASN A 22 34.27 3.12 -18.61
CA ASN A 22 32.91 3.33 -19.10
C ASN A 22 32.03 2.17 -18.63
N HIS A 23 31.49 2.29 -17.41
CA HIS A 23 30.44 1.42 -16.87
C HIS A 23 29.04 1.79 -17.39
N VAL A 24 28.97 2.47 -18.53
CA VAL A 24 27.70 2.77 -19.19
C VAL A 24 27.33 1.58 -20.06
N LYS A 25 26.69 0.57 -19.45
CA LYS A 25 25.75 -0.25 -20.22
C LYS A 25 24.57 0.67 -20.51
N ASP A 26 24.59 1.34 -21.67
CA ASP A 26 23.46 2.16 -22.12
C ASP A 26 22.23 1.27 -22.22
N LYS A 27 21.42 1.29 -21.15
CA LYS A 27 20.00 1.03 -21.28
C LYS A 27 19.35 2.41 -21.24
N VAL A 28 19.41 3.10 -22.38
CA VAL A 28 18.61 4.32 -22.58
C VAL A 28 17.18 3.96 -22.22
N LEU A 29 16.64 4.60 -21.18
CA LEU A 29 15.29 4.35 -20.69
C LEU A 29 14.31 4.95 -21.70
N ILE A 30 13.90 4.13 -22.67
CA ILE A 30 12.90 4.50 -23.67
C ILE A 30 11.53 4.13 -23.12
N HIS A 31 10.67 5.14 -22.95
CA HIS A 31 9.29 4.94 -22.53
C HIS A 31 8.45 4.45 -23.72
N LYS A 32 8.09 3.16 -23.71
CA LYS A 32 7.35 2.51 -24.81
C LYS A 32 5.98 3.13 -25.10
N ASP A 33 5.38 3.79 -24.11
CA ASP A 33 4.02 4.29 -24.17
C ASP A 33 3.96 5.75 -24.69
N LEU A 34 5.10 6.36 -25.01
CA LEU A 34 5.13 7.76 -25.42
C LEU A 34 4.31 8.07 -26.69
N PRO A 35 4.31 7.23 -27.75
CA PRO A 35 3.52 7.49 -28.96
C PRO A 35 2.02 7.53 -28.73
N THR A 36 1.53 6.78 -27.74
CA THR A 36 0.10 6.63 -27.40
C THR A 36 -0.33 7.54 -26.26
N THR A 37 0.60 8.31 -25.67
CA THR A 37 0.34 9.14 -24.50
C THR A 37 -0.42 10.43 -24.86
N THR A 38 -1.46 10.75 -24.08
CA THR A 38 -2.28 11.98 -24.25
C THR A 38 -1.67 13.22 -23.63
N GLN A 39 -0.90 13.06 -22.54
CA GLN A 39 -0.25 14.15 -21.82
C GLN A 39 1.20 13.82 -21.46
N VAL A 40 2.10 14.79 -21.60
CA VAL A 40 3.54 14.59 -21.36
C VAL A 40 4.15 15.69 -20.49
N PHE A 41 5.17 15.33 -19.72
CA PHE A 41 6.09 16.26 -19.08
C PHE A 41 7.31 16.47 -19.97
N VAL A 42 7.78 17.71 -20.06
CA VAL A 42 8.90 18.16 -20.89
C VAL A 42 10.08 18.57 -20.02
N ARG A 43 11.26 18.01 -20.27
CA ARG A 43 12.51 18.37 -19.61
C ARG A 43 12.97 19.76 -20.06
N ARG A 44 13.40 20.61 -19.12
CA ARG A 44 14.05 21.90 -19.44
C ARG A 44 15.57 21.74 -19.38
N ASP A 45 16.29 21.82 -20.49
CA ASP A 45 17.76 21.60 -20.51
C ASP A 45 18.60 22.84 -20.14
N THR A 46 17.99 23.93 -19.71
CA THR A 46 18.68 25.16 -19.28
C THR A 46 19.21 25.05 -17.85
N VAL A 47 20.27 25.80 -17.51
CA VAL A 47 20.78 25.94 -16.14
C VAL A 47 19.64 26.36 -15.22
N ARG A 48 19.39 25.59 -14.16
CA ARG A 48 18.24 25.78 -13.26
C ARG A 48 18.65 26.41 -11.95
N ARG A 49 17.69 27.03 -11.28
CA ARG A 49 17.89 27.49 -9.90
C ARG A 49 17.95 26.28 -8.96
N PRO A 50 18.66 26.38 -7.82
CA PRO A 50 18.53 25.40 -6.75
C PRO A 50 17.05 25.18 -6.40
N LEU A 51 16.63 23.91 -6.27
CA LEU A 51 15.26 23.47 -5.96
C LEU A 51 14.21 23.56 -7.09
N GLU A 52 14.56 23.94 -8.32
CA GLU A 52 13.62 23.93 -9.45
C GLU A 52 13.49 22.51 -10.06
N GLN A 53 12.25 22.03 -10.27
CA GLN A 53 12.01 20.72 -10.87
C GLN A 53 12.54 20.64 -12.30
N SER A 54 13.03 19.46 -12.66
CA SER A 54 13.72 19.24 -13.93
C SER A 54 12.80 19.18 -15.15
N TYR A 55 11.53 18.90 -14.89
CA TYR A 55 10.48 18.72 -15.87
C TYR A 55 9.36 19.70 -15.56
N ASP A 56 8.72 20.18 -16.61
CA ASP A 56 7.52 20.99 -16.54
C ASP A 56 6.45 20.36 -17.45
N GLY A 57 5.17 20.58 -17.17
CA GLY A 57 4.05 19.87 -17.81
C GLY A 57 2.94 19.61 -16.81
N SER A 58 1.78 19.05 -17.16
CA SER A 58 1.40 18.08 -18.17
C SER A 58 0.78 18.68 -19.46
N TYR A 59 1.55 18.68 -20.54
CA TYR A 59 1.10 19.26 -21.80
C TYR A 59 0.36 18.25 -22.66
N ARG A 60 -0.73 18.69 -23.29
CA ARG A 60 -1.49 17.87 -24.23
C ARG A 60 -0.68 17.64 -25.49
N VAL A 61 -0.59 16.38 -25.91
CA VAL A 61 -0.03 15.99 -27.21
C VAL A 61 -1.08 16.27 -28.29
N LEU A 62 -0.73 17.10 -29.27
CA LEU A 62 -1.58 17.41 -30.43
C LEU A 62 -1.29 16.48 -31.60
N SER A 63 -0.03 16.13 -31.80
CA SER A 63 0.38 15.10 -32.75
C SER A 63 1.74 14.52 -32.38
N SER A 64 1.95 13.25 -32.72
CA SER A 64 3.23 12.56 -32.63
C SER A 64 3.56 11.98 -34.01
N ILE A 65 4.75 12.27 -34.52
CA ILE A 65 5.26 11.72 -35.77
C ILE A 65 6.68 11.23 -35.49
N ASP A 66 6.88 9.92 -35.60
CA ASP A 66 8.15 9.26 -35.32
C ASP A 66 8.70 9.64 -33.93
N LYS A 67 9.75 10.48 -33.87
CA LYS A 67 10.40 10.93 -32.62
C LYS A 67 10.05 12.36 -32.21
N THR A 68 9.11 12.99 -32.90
CA THR A 68 8.77 14.40 -32.75
C THR A 68 7.32 14.56 -32.34
N PHE A 69 7.10 15.36 -31.30
CA PHE A 69 5.78 15.62 -30.72
C PHE A 69 5.46 17.10 -30.83
N ILE A 70 4.23 17.42 -31.23
CA ILE A 70 3.69 18.77 -31.18
C ILE A 70 2.79 18.85 -29.96
N LEU A 71 3.15 19.71 -29.02
CA LEU A 71 2.46 19.92 -27.74
C LEU A 71 1.69 21.23 -27.76
N ASP A 72 0.58 21.27 -27.02
CA ASP A 72 -0.08 22.51 -26.65
C ASP A 72 0.54 23.06 -25.36
N VAL A 73 1.32 24.13 -25.48
CA VAL A 73 1.92 24.84 -24.35
C VAL A 73 1.29 26.22 -24.28
N ARG A 74 0.32 26.38 -23.38
CA ARG A 74 -0.39 27.66 -23.13
C ARG A 74 -1.07 28.23 -24.39
N GLY A 75 -1.66 27.37 -25.22
CA GLY A 75 -2.34 27.74 -26.47
C GLY A 75 -1.40 27.87 -27.67
N GLN A 76 -0.09 27.66 -27.48
CA GLN A 76 0.91 27.71 -28.55
C GLN A 76 1.41 26.30 -28.88
N LYS A 77 1.39 25.96 -30.17
CA LYS A 77 1.94 24.70 -30.66
C LYS A 77 3.46 24.72 -30.56
N ARG A 78 4.03 23.77 -29.83
CA ARG A 78 5.47 23.64 -29.65
C ARG A 78 5.95 22.24 -30.03
N THR A 79 6.98 22.20 -30.86
CA THR A 79 7.61 20.94 -31.28
C THR A 79 8.71 20.52 -30.32
N VAL A 80 8.69 19.27 -29.87
CA VAL A 80 9.64 18.69 -28.90
C VAL A 80 10.02 17.27 -29.34
N SER A 81 11.28 16.91 -29.13
CA SER A 81 11.82 15.57 -29.41
C SER A 81 11.58 14.61 -28.22
N GLU A 82 11.35 13.33 -28.53
CA GLU A 82 11.05 12.26 -27.55
C GLU A 82 12.02 12.18 -26.37
N ASP A 83 13.31 12.45 -26.58
CA ASP A 83 14.38 12.40 -25.58
C ASP A 83 14.17 13.37 -24.40
N ARG A 84 13.28 14.36 -24.57
CA ARG A 84 12.94 15.36 -23.55
C ARG A 84 11.55 15.16 -22.98
N LEU A 85 10.86 14.09 -23.37
CA LEU A 85 9.49 13.81 -22.94
C LEU A 85 9.46 12.66 -21.94
N LYS A 86 8.52 12.77 -21.00
CA LYS A 86 8.13 11.69 -20.10
C LYS A 86 6.60 11.61 -20.09
N PRO A 87 6.00 10.41 -20.17
CA PRO A 87 4.56 10.28 -20.07
C PRO A 87 4.03 10.86 -18.74
N ALA A 88 2.90 11.56 -18.77
CA ALA A 88 2.17 12.01 -17.59
C ALA A 88 1.03 11.04 -17.30
N TYR A 89 1.26 10.07 -16.42
CA TYR A 89 0.21 9.19 -15.91
C TYR A 89 -0.61 9.98 -14.88
N ILE A 90 -1.79 10.44 -15.27
CA ILE A 90 -2.80 10.86 -14.30
C ILE A 90 -3.40 9.55 -13.78
N LEU A 91 -3.34 9.31 -12.47
CA LEU A 91 -4.16 8.29 -11.83
C LEU A 91 -5.61 8.74 -12.03
N GLY A 92 -6.26 8.21 -13.05
CA GLY A 92 -7.63 8.57 -13.36
C GLY A 92 -8.55 8.04 -12.27
N ASP A 93 -9.06 8.92 -11.42
CA ASP A 93 -10.40 8.75 -10.87
C ASP A 93 -11.36 8.79 -12.05
N THR A 94 -11.60 7.62 -12.64
CA THR A 94 -12.47 7.48 -13.80
C THR A 94 -13.91 7.43 -13.30
N MET A 95 -14.53 8.60 -13.13
CA MET A 95 -15.98 8.72 -13.22
C MET A 95 -16.30 9.50 -14.49
N GLN A 96 -16.41 8.78 -15.60
CA GLN A 96 -17.27 9.19 -16.71
C GLN A 96 -18.44 8.19 -16.79
N PRO A 97 -19.70 8.64 -16.62
CA PRO A 97 -20.85 7.87 -17.04
C PRO A 97 -20.93 7.92 -18.56
N ASP A 98 -21.59 6.94 -19.17
CA ASP A 98 -21.88 6.84 -20.61
C ASP A 98 -20.81 6.07 -21.43
N ASP A 99 -20.66 4.77 -21.14
CA ASP A 99 -20.53 3.70 -22.15
C ASP A 99 -20.54 2.31 -21.47
N VAL A 100 -21.68 1.91 -20.89
CA VAL A 100 -21.90 0.51 -20.49
C VAL A 100 -22.30 -0.30 -21.72
N SER A 101 -21.34 -0.52 -22.63
CA SER A 101 -21.35 -1.69 -23.49
C SER A 101 -20.68 -2.81 -22.71
N SER A 102 -21.51 -3.71 -22.18
CA SER A 102 -21.12 -4.83 -21.33
C SER A 102 -20.18 -5.79 -22.08
N SER A 103 -18.89 -5.50 -22.05
CA SER A 103 -17.92 -6.58 -21.83
C SER A 103 -17.86 -6.78 -20.33
N THR A 104 -18.78 -7.59 -19.79
CA THR A 104 -18.69 -8.08 -18.42
C THR A 104 -17.40 -8.90 -18.32
N LEU A 105 -16.29 -8.25 -17.98
CA LEU A 105 -15.10 -8.94 -17.54
C LEU A 105 -15.47 -9.63 -16.24
N HIS A 106 -15.93 -10.86 -16.37
CA HIS A 106 -16.24 -11.73 -15.27
C HIS A 106 -15.00 -11.86 -14.39
N SER A 107 -15.13 -11.43 -13.14
CA SER A 107 -14.07 -11.28 -12.17
C SER A 107 -14.40 -12.15 -10.96
N ALA A 108 -13.49 -13.07 -10.68
CA ALA A 108 -13.49 -13.83 -9.44
C ALA A 108 -13.33 -12.87 -8.25
N PRO A 109 -13.71 -13.30 -7.03
CA PRO A 109 -13.54 -12.47 -5.84
C PRO A 109 -12.05 -12.14 -5.66
N GLN A 110 -11.75 -10.94 -5.18
CA GLN A 110 -10.39 -10.52 -4.92
C GLN A 110 -10.32 -9.72 -3.63
N PHE A 111 -9.49 -10.18 -2.70
CA PHE A 111 -9.07 -9.41 -1.55
C PHE A 111 -7.86 -8.55 -1.90
N HIS A 112 -7.93 -7.26 -1.54
CA HIS A 112 -6.80 -6.34 -1.69
C HIS A 112 -5.56 -6.81 -0.90
N PHE A 113 -5.78 -7.45 0.25
CA PHE A 113 -4.72 -8.04 1.08
C PHE A 113 -4.98 -9.52 1.31
N LYS A 114 -3.94 -10.36 1.20
CA LYS A 114 -4.02 -11.80 1.48
C LYS A 114 -3.78 -12.15 2.95
N PHE A 115 -3.16 -11.24 3.71
CA PHE A 115 -2.86 -11.45 5.13
C PHE A 115 -3.01 -10.16 5.93
N LYS A 116 -3.59 -10.24 7.14
CA LYS A 116 -3.70 -9.14 8.11
C LYS A 116 -3.41 -9.66 9.52
N VAL A 117 -2.79 -8.81 10.35
CA VAL A 117 -2.60 -9.10 11.77
C VAL A 117 -3.44 -8.12 12.58
N LEU A 118 -4.21 -8.64 13.53
CA LEU A 118 -5.04 -7.87 14.44
C LEU A 118 -4.64 -8.16 15.89
N GLY A 119 -4.55 -7.10 16.69
CA GLY A 119 -4.43 -7.18 18.13
C GLY A 119 -5.75 -6.76 18.79
N ALA A 120 -6.16 -7.47 19.83
CA ALA A 120 -7.29 -7.09 20.67
C ALA A 120 -6.94 -7.26 22.15
N ARG A 121 -7.58 -6.49 23.03
CA ARG A 121 -7.49 -6.68 24.47
C ARG A 121 -8.58 -7.62 24.95
N ARG A 122 -8.30 -8.42 25.99
CA ARG A 122 -9.33 -9.25 26.62
C ARG A 122 -10.54 -8.40 27.04
N GLY A 123 -11.74 -8.83 26.66
CA GLY A 123 -13.01 -8.16 26.94
C GLY A 123 -13.42 -7.11 25.90
N GLU A 124 -12.53 -6.73 24.99
CA GLU A 124 -12.80 -5.77 23.92
C GLU A 124 -13.71 -6.36 22.84
N ARG A 125 -14.61 -5.54 22.29
CA ARG A 125 -15.41 -5.89 21.12
C ARG A 125 -14.53 -5.83 19.87
N THR A 126 -14.24 -6.98 19.29
CA THR A 126 -13.34 -7.10 18.13
C THR A 126 -14.13 -7.30 16.85
N LEU A 127 -13.76 -6.57 15.80
CA LEU A 127 -14.34 -6.68 14.46
C LEU A 127 -13.25 -7.15 13.50
N ILE A 128 -13.43 -8.32 12.90
CA ILE A 128 -12.56 -8.82 11.85
C ILE A 128 -13.25 -8.51 10.52
N ASP A 129 -12.71 -7.53 9.79
CA ASP A 129 -13.26 -7.04 8.53
C ASP A 129 -12.55 -7.67 7.32
N CYS A 130 -13.34 -8.04 6.30
CA CYS A 130 -12.86 -8.48 5.00
C CYS A 130 -13.70 -7.84 3.90
N THR A 131 -13.05 -7.13 2.99
CA THR A 131 -13.69 -6.51 1.82
C THR A 131 -13.18 -7.22 0.57
N SER A 132 -14.10 -7.80 -0.19
CA SER A 132 -13.82 -8.49 -1.45
C SER A 132 -14.42 -7.71 -2.61
N PHE A 133 -13.66 -7.58 -3.69
CA PHE A 133 -14.10 -6.99 -4.95
C PHE A 133 -14.37 -8.10 -5.96
N GLY A 134 -15.23 -7.85 -6.94
CA GLY A 134 -15.53 -8.83 -7.99
C GLY A 134 -17.02 -8.87 -8.32
N ASN A 135 -17.40 -9.76 -9.23
CA ASN A 135 -18.80 -9.88 -9.61
C ASN A 135 -19.64 -10.52 -8.49
N LYS A 136 -20.84 -9.99 -8.32
CA LYS A 136 -21.87 -10.49 -7.40
C LYS A 136 -22.69 -11.62 -8.08
N PRO A 137 -23.36 -12.50 -7.31
CA PRO A 137 -23.39 -12.54 -5.84
C PRO A 137 -22.17 -13.25 -5.24
N MET A 138 -21.54 -12.64 -4.23
CA MET A 138 -20.48 -13.29 -3.47
C MET A 138 -21.06 -13.95 -2.22
N SER A 139 -20.62 -15.18 -1.97
CA SER A 139 -20.84 -15.87 -0.70
C SER A 139 -19.55 -15.88 0.12
N PHE A 140 -19.69 -15.80 1.44
CA PHE A 140 -18.55 -15.74 2.36
C PHE A 140 -18.54 -16.93 3.32
N ILE A 141 -17.38 -17.55 3.46
CA ILE A 141 -17.15 -18.62 4.44
C ILE A 141 -16.05 -18.17 5.40
N TRP A 142 -16.36 -18.18 6.69
CA TRP A 142 -15.40 -17.90 7.75
C TRP A 142 -14.91 -19.19 8.39
N ARG A 143 -13.59 -19.29 8.57
CA ARG A 143 -12.93 -20.41 9.26
C ARG A 143 -12.08 -19.91 10.42
N LYS A 144 -12.05 -20.66 11.51
CA LYS A 144 -11.11 -20.50 12.62
C LYS A 144 -10.21 -21.74 12.67
N GLN A 145 -8.90 -21.56 12.52
CA GLN A 145 -7.93 -22.66 12.48
C GLN A 145 -8.29 -23.73 11.43
N GLY A 146 -8.86 -23.30 10.30
CA GLY A 146 -9.31 -24.17 9.21
C GLY A 146 -10.72 -24.75 9.36
N ILE A 147 -11.35 -24.65 10.55
CA ILE A 147 -12.70 -25.17 10.81
C ILE A 147 -13.73 -24.09 10.48
N VAL A 148 -14.76 -24.43 9.70
CA VAL A 148 -15.85 -23.51 9.36
C VAL A 148 -16.60 -23.11 10.62
N ILE A 149 -16.83 -21.81 10.77
CA ILE A 149 -17.59 -21.24 11.88
C ILE A 149 -19.07 -21.37 11.52
N ASP A 150 -19.78 -22.23 12.24
CA ASP A 150 -21.24 -22.34 12.16
C ASP A 150 -21.86 -21.53 13.31
N PRO A 151 -22.59 -20.44 13.02
CA PRO A 151 -23.27 -19.62 14.03
C PRO A 151 -24.21 -20.40 14.95
N SER A 152 -24.70 -21.56 14.52
CA SER A 152 -25.60 -22.42 15.30
C SER A 152 -24.87 -23.14 16.44
N THR A 153 -23.63 -23.56 16.20
CA THR A 153 -22.80 -24.27 17.18
C THR A 153 -21.87 -23.33 17.96
N GLU A 154 -21.46 -22.22 17.34
CA GLU A 154 -20.61 -21.19 17.96
C GLU A 154 -21.25 -19.78 17.91
N PRO A 155 -22.31 -19.52 18.71
CA PRO A 155 -23.07 -18.27 18.66
C PRO A 155 -22.28 -17.02 19.12
N ARG A 156 -21.05 -17.20 19.63
CA ARG A 156 -20.14 -16.12 20.01
C ARG A 156 -19.67 -15.31 18.80
N TYR A 157 -19.49 -15.96 17.65
CA TYR A 157 -19.02 -15.32 16.42
C TYR A 157 -20.22 -14.88 15.60
N LYS A 158 -20.48 -13.58 15.54
CA LYS A 158 -21.59 -13.05 14.73
C LYS A 158 -21.05 -12.66 13.36
N LEU A 159 -21.66 -13.18 12.31
CA LEU A 159 -21.32 -12.88 10.93
C LEU A 159 -22.29 -11.84 10.36
N VAL A 160 -21.75 -10.81 9.72
CA VAL A 160 -22.53 -9.73 9.10
C VAL A 160 -21.96 -9.45 7.71
N ASN A 161 -22.82 -9.45 6.70
CA ASN A 161 -22.48 -9.10 5.33
C ASN A 161 -23.11 -7.75 4.96
N GLU A 162 -22.38 -6.95 4.19
CA GLU A 162 -22.73 -5.60 3.77
C GLU A 162 -22.37 -5.46 2.29
N GLU A 163 -23.34 -5.11 1.46
CA GLU A 163 -23.12 -4.90 0.03
C GLU A 163 -22.43 -3.55 -0.21
N LEU A 164 -21.41 -3.52 -1.07
CA LEU A 164 -20.74 -2.30 -1.53
C LEU A 164 -21.01 -2.06 -3.02
N VAL A 165 -20.63 -0.89 -3.54
CA VAL A 165 -20.82 -0.57 -4.97
C VAL A 165 -19.91 -1.42 -5.86
N ASP A 166 -18.67 -1.63 -5.43
CA ASP A 166 -17.59 -2.31 -6.17
C ASP A 166 -17.24 -3.70 -5.61
N GLY A 167 -18.00 -4.18 -4.63
CA GLY A 167 -17.73 -5.44 -3.95
C GLY A 167 -18.71 -5.73 -2.84
N ASP A 168 -18.33 -6.61 -1.93
CA ASP A 168 -19.07 -6.89 -0.70
C ASP A 168 -18.10 -6.95 0.48
N ARG A 169 -18.61 -6.63 1.67
CA ARG A 169 -17.86 -6.63 2.91
C ARG A 169 -18.49 -7.61 3.90
N THR A 170 -17.69 -8.49 4.47
CA THR A 170 -18.11 -9.38 5.54
C THR A 170 -17.34 -9.07 6.82
N LYS A 171 -18.02 -9.18 7.97
CA LYS A 171 -17.48 -8.91 9.30
C LYS A 171 -17.77 -10.08 10.21
N LEU A 172 -16.73 -10.57 10.87
CA LEU A 172 -16.85 -11.47 12.01
C LEU A 172 -16.70 -10.65 13.30
N ILE A 173 -17.72 -10.67 14.15
CA ILE A 173 -17.83 -9.87 15.36
C ILE A 173 -17.66 -10.77 16.58
N ILE A 174 -16.71 -10.41 17.44
CA ILE A 174 -16.49 -11.01 18.75
C ILE A 174 -16.87 -9.98 19.80
N GLU A 175 -18.00 -10.17 20.49
CA GLU A 175 -18.53 -9.14 21.40
C GLU A 175 -17.60 -8.86 22.59
N LYS A 176 -16.91 -9.90 23.08
CA LYS A 176 -15.91 -9.82 24.15
C LYS A 176 -14.76 -10.74 23.80
N ALA A 177 -13.57 -10.21 23.50
CA ALA A 177 -12.43 -11.04 23.13
C ALA A 177 -11.86 -11.85 24.32
N GLU A 178 -11.57 -13.13 24.10
CA GLU A 178 -10.88 -14.01 25.04
C GLU A 178 -9.57 -14.54 24.46
N ARG A 179 -8.65 -15.01 25.32
CA ARG A 179 -7.37 -15.59 24.86
C ARG A 179 -7.56 -16.72 23.84
N LYS A 180 -8.61 -17.53 24.00
CA LYS A 180 -8.97 -18.63 23.08
C LYS A 180 -9.42 -18.17 21.69
N ASP A 181 -9.75 -16.89 21.55
CA ASP A 181 -10.09 -16.28 20.26
C ASP A 181 -8.82 -15.95 19.47
N SER A 182 -7.64 -15.99 20.11
CA SER A 182 -6.35 -15.85 19.42
C SER A 182 -6.12 -17.02 18.48
N ALA A 183 -6.26 -16.79 17.19
CA ALA A 183 -6.25 -17.81 16.16
C ALA A 183 -6.00 -17.19 14.78
N LEU A 184 -5.69 -18.05 13.83
CA LEU A 184 -5.75 -17.73 12.42
C LEU A 184 -7.20 -17.88 11.94
N PHE A 185 -7.79 -16.77 11.51
CA PHE A 185 -9.07 -16.75 10.82
C PHE A 185 -8.83 -16.70 9.32
N THR A 186 -9.72 -17.34 8.56
CA THR A 186 -9.70 -17.27 7.09
C THR A 186 -11.08 -16.85 6.61
N CYS A 187 -11.13 -15.76 5.84
CA CYS A 187 -12.32 -15.33 5.13
C CYS A 187 -12.17 -15.72 3.66
N THR A 188 -13.11 -16.53 3.18
CA THR A 188 -13.15 -17.02 1.81
C THR A 188 -14.35 -16.40 1.10
N ALA A 189 -14.14 -15.74 -0.03
CA ALA A 189 -15.20 -15.22 -0.89
C ALA A 189 -15.31 -16.07 -2.15
N ILE A 190 -16.53 -16.43 -2.54
CA ILE A 190 -16.82 -17.33 -3.68
C ILE A 190 -17.90 -16.72 -4.55
N ASN A 191 -17.68 -16.70 -5.87
CA ASN A 191 -18.69 -16.45 -6.89
C ASN A 191 -18.54 -17.48 -8.04
N ASP A 192 -19.37 -17.36 -9.07
CA ASP A 192 -19.37 -18.29 -10.22
C ASP A 192 -18.06 -18.32 -11.04
N TYR A 193 -17.17 -17.35 -10.82
CA TYR A 193 -15.91 -17.19 -11.54
C TYR A 193 -14.69 -17.63 -10.74
N GLY A 194 -14.87 -17.94 -9.46
CA GLY A 194 -13.82 -18.52 -8.64
C GLY A 194 -13.95 -18.18 -7.17
N GLU A 195 -12.83 -18.36 -6.49
CA GLU A 195 -12.70 -18.19 -5.05
C GLU A 195 -11.42 -17.42 -4.77
N ASP A 196 -11.47 -16.60 -3.74
CA ASP A 196 -10.28 -16.05 -3.12
C ASP A 196 -10.39 -16.14 -1.59
N SER A 197 -9.25 -16.06 -0.92
CA SER A 197 -9.18 -16.13 0.54
C SER A 197 -8.19 -15.13 1.13
N MET A 198 -8.57 -14.57 2.28
CA MET A 198 -7.74 -13.71 3.11
C MET A 198 -7.54 -14.36 4.49
N ASN A 199 -6.30 -14.39 4.94
CA ASN A 199 -5.90 -14.91 6.24
C ASN A 199 -5.72 -13.77 7.25
N ILE A 200 -6.24 -13.93 8.47
CA ILE A 200 -6.21 -12.91 9.51
C ILE A 200 -5.73 -13.52 10.82
N GLN A 201 -4.54 -13.15 11.28
CA GLN A 201 -4.02 -13.58 12.57
C GLN A 201 -4.54 -12.64 13.66
N LEU A 202 -5.43 -13.12 14.53
CA LEU A 202 -5.89 -12.38 15.71
C LEU A 202 -5.04 -12.79 16.93
N THR A 203 -4.54 -11.80 17.68
CA THR A 203 -3.87 -12.00 18.97
C THR A 203 -4.59 -11.23 20.06
N VAL A 204 -5.17 -11.95 21.02
CA VAL A 204 -5.83 -11.35 22.19
C VAL A 204 -4.85 -11.27 23.34
N GLN A 205 -4.41 -10.06 23.65
CA GLN A 205 -3.53 -9.81 24.79
C GLN A 205 -4.33 -9.87 26.09
N GLY A 206 -3.64 -10.30 27.16
CA GLY A 206 -4.19 -10.19 28.51
C GLY A 206 -4.68 -8.77 28.76
N SER A 207 -5.78 -8.63 29.48
CA SER A 207 -6.18 -7.33 30.01
C SER A 207 -4.97 -6.74 30.73
N CYS A 208 -4.51 -5.57 30.29
CA CYS A 208 -3.80 -4.69 31.20
C CYS A 208 -4.84 -4.30 32.25
N LEU A 209 -4.92 -5.10 33.32
CA LEU A 209 -5.59 -4.68 34.53
C LEU A 209 -4.70 -3.57 35.04
N VAL A 210 -5.16 -2.33 34.91
CA VAL A 210 -4.70 -1.27 35.79
C VAL A 210 -4.92 -1.83 37.19
N GLU A 211 -3.83 -2.18 37.88
CA GLU A 211 -3.83 -2.61 39.27
C GLU A 211 -4.08 -1.38 40.17
N GLN A 212 -5.28 -0.83 40.04
CA GLN A 212 -5.86 0.23 40.83
C GLN A 212 -7.33 -0.21 40.92
N VAL A 213 -7.75 -1.01 41.90
CA VAL A 213 -8.37 -0.48 43.15
C VAL A 213 -8.10 -1.37 44.38
N LEU A 214 -7.54 -2.58 44.29
CA LEU A 214 -7.39 -3.45 45.48
C LEU A 214 -6.05 -3.31 46.25
N CYS A 215 -5.30 -2.22 46.07
CA CYS A 215 -4.14 -1.89 46.90
C CYS A 215 -4.35 -0.67 47.83
N ILE A 216 -5.59 -0.15 47.95
CA ILE A 216 -5.87 0.98 48.87
C ILE A 216 -6.94 0.66 49.93
N ASP A 217 -7.53 -0.53 49.96
CA ASP A 217 -8.50 -0.92 51.02
C ASP A 217 -7.95 -1.91 52.06
N TRP A 218 -6.65 -1.80 52.39
CA TRP A 218 -6.11 -2.33 53.65
C TRP A 218 -5.57 -1.24 54.60
N TRP A 219 -5.60 0.04 54.20
CA TRP A 219 -5.23 1.13 55.11
C TRP A 219 -6.42 1.74 55.87
N ILE A 220 -7.66 1.47 55.44
CA ILE A 220 -8.87 1.82 56.21
C ILE A 220 -9.22 0.74 57.23
N VAL A 221 -8.94 -0.55 56.96
CA VAL A 221 -9.29 -1.65 57.88
C VAL A 221 -8.33 -1.74 59.09
N PHE A 222 -7.13 -1.15 59.02
CA PHE A 222 -6.18 -1.13 60.15
C PHE A 222 -6.17 0.15 60.98
N LYS A 223 -7.12 1.07 60.77
CA LYS A 223 -7.30 2.28 61.61
C LYS A 223 -8.57 2.30 62.46
N THR A 224 -9.30 1.19 62.51
CA THR A 224 -10.36 0.92 63.51
C THR A 224 -10.04 -0.35 64.31
N ALA A 225 -8.81 -0.47 64.79
CA ALA A 225 -8.40 -1.50 65.76
C ALA A 225 -7.45 -0.97 66.85
N ILE A 226 -7.31 0.35 66.99
CA ILE A 226 -6.65 1.01 68.14
C ILE A 226 -7.42 2.30 68.44
N GLU A 227 -8.62 2.13 69.01
CA GLU A 227 -9.35 3.09 69.85
C GLU A 227 -10.71 2.47 70.20
N MET A 228 -10.69 1.34 70.91
CA MET A 228 -11.70 1.04 71.92
C MET A 228 -11.00 0.23 73.00
N GLU A 229 -10.84 0.91 74.13
CA GLU A 229 -10.73 0.36 75.49
C GLU A 229 -11.75 -0.75 75.76
#